data_AF-A0A536NXQ4-F1
#
_entry.id   AF-A0A536NXQ4-F1
#
_cell.length_a   1.000
_cell.length_b   1.000
_cell.length_c   1.000
_cell.angle_alpha   90.00
_cell.angle_beta   90.00
_cell.angle_gamma   90.00
#
_symmetry.space_group_name_H-M   'P 1'
#
loop_
_entity.id
_entity.type
_entity.pdbx_description
1 polymer ?
#
loop_
_entity_poly.entity_id
_entity_poly.type
_entity_poly.pdbx_seq_one_letter_code
_entity_poly.pdbx_strand_id
1 'polypeptide(L)'
;MLRTCLLVVTALIVAGCDGQPAASGGTRPTVTAPVGRSGAGAIPWLTGLRMVTPSIGWALAGRADGSGLSHPVRTTDAGAHWNAIALPPDLLSPNLVATDFHDADHAWIAVALGAESTASREAAVVVSTRDGGAHWSVTPRFDVDGMAMHIQFIDPTHGWVFAGPSAGGAIGSQDTTLYRTVDAGQHWQVSKPSSQVRGNTAIAGRLPEACPMGG
;
A
#
# COMPACT_ATOMS: atom_id res chain seq x y z
N MET A 1 54.68 -5.44 49.10
CA MET A 1 53.27 -5.13 48.78
C MET A 1 52.49 -6.44 48.85
N LEU A 2 51.60 -6.53 49.84
CA LEU A 2 51.02 -7.76 50.37
C LEU A 2 49.93 -8.31 49.41
N ARG A 3 50.00 -9.61 49.10
CA ARG A 3 49.00 -10.36 48.32
C ARG A 3 47.84 -10.77 49.23
N THR A 4 46.63 -10.26 48.96
CA THR A 4 45.41 -10.68 49.67
C THR A 4 44.66 -11.71 48.83
N CYS A 5 44.56 -12.92 49.37
CA CYS A 5 43.89 -14.08 48.78
C CYS A 5 42.41 -14.04 49.17
N LEU A 6 41.51 -13.79 48.21
CA LEU A 6 40.06 -13.75 48.43
C LEU A 6 39.47 -15.16 48.23
N LEU A 7 39.03 -15.78 49.33
CA LEU A 7 38.25 -17.02 49.33
C LEU A 7 36.80 -16.72 48.93
N VAL A 8 36.34 -17.27 47.81
CA VAL A 8 34.94 -17.24 47.37
C VAL A 8 34.22 -18.45 47.95
N VAL A 9 33.27 -18.23 48.85
CA VAL A 9 32.39 -19.26 49.39
C VAL A 9 31.14 -19.33 48.51
N THR A 10 30.95 -20.46 47.85
CA THR A 10 29.78 -20.78 47.00
C THR A 10 28.60 -21.15 47.89
N ALA A 11 27.52 -20.36 47.85
CA ALA A 11 26.25 -20.70 48.51
C ALA A 11 25.32 -21.41 47.50
N LEU A 12 24.96 -22.66 47.82
CA LEU A 12 24.03 -23.50 47.08
C LEU A 12 22.59 -23.11 47.50
N ILE A 13 21.78 -22.56 46.59
CA ILE A 13 20.36 -22.26 46.88
C ILE A 13 19.54 -23.52 46.57
N VAL A 14 19.00 -24.12 47.64
CA VAL A 14 18.02 -25.22 47.57
C VAL A 14 16.66 -24.63 47.21
N ALA A 15 16.03 -25.17 46.16
CA ALA A 15 14.66 -24.86 45.80
C ALA A 15 13.71 -25.46 46.83
N GLY A 16 13.09 -24.62 47.65
CA GLY A 16 11.93 -24.95 48.48
C GLY A 16 10.65 -24.51 47.78
N CYS A 17 9.75 -25.45 47.52
CA CYS A 17 8.37 -25.18 47.14
C CYS A 17 7.62 -24.69 48.37
N ASP A 18 7.27 -23.40 48.43
CA ASP A 18 6.32 -22.89 49.43
C ASP A 18 5.31 -21.92 48.81
N GLY A 19 4.04 -22.31 48.93
CA GLY A 19 2.87 -21.47 49.11
C GLY A 19 2.69 -20.22 48.24
N GLN A 20 1.96 -20.38 47.14
CA GLN A 20 1.40 -19.26 46.37
C GLN A 20 0.32 -18.54 47.20
N PRO A 21 0.44 -17.24 47.52
CA PRO A 21 -0.65 -16.48 48.12
C PRO A 21 -1.75 -16.22 47.08
N ALA A 22 -3.00 -16.33 47.53
CA ALA A 22 -4.21 -16.21 46.74
C ALA A 22 -4.30 -14.89 45.96
N ALA A 23 -4.76 -14.98 44.72
CA ALA A 23 -4.97 -13.87 43.80
C ALA A 23 -5.92 -12.81 44.39
N SER A 24 -5.42 -11.60 44.59
CA SER A 24 -6.25 -10.42 44.82
C SER A 24 -6.89 -9.99 43.49
N GLY A 25 -8.22 -10.07 43.41
CA GLY A 25 -9.01 -9.70 42.25
C GLY A 25 -8.85 -8.22 41.88
N GLY A 26 -8.11 -7.96 40.81
CA GLY A 26 -8.22 -6.73 40.04
C GLY A 26 -9.34 -6.88 39.02
N THR A 27 -10.37 -6.05 39.11
CA THR A 27 -11.46 -6.00 38.14
C THR A 27 -10.90 -5.63 36.77
N ARG A 28 -10.93 -6.58 35.82
CA ARG A 28 -10.73 -6.29 34.40
C ARG A 28 -11.76 -5.22 34.01
N PRO A 29 -11.37 -4.07 33.45
CA PRO A 29 -12.36 -3.11 32.96
C PRO A 29 -13.16 -3.78 31.86
N THR A 30 -14.44 -4.04 32.14
CA THR A 30 -15.42 -4.45 31.15
C THR A 30 -15.62 -3.25 30.22
N VAL A 31 -15.09 -3.35 29.00
CA VAL A 31 -15.44 -2.40 27.94
C VAL A 31 -16.90 -2.67 27.58
N THR A 32 -17.80 -1.90 28.18
CA THR A 32 -19.21 -1.90 27.80
C THR A 32 -19.32 -1.28 26.42
N ALA A 33 -19.65 -2.07 25.40
CA ALA A 33 -19.95 -1.55 24.08
C ALA A 33 -21.13 -0.57 24.20
N PRO A 34 -21.05 0.65 23.64
CA PRO A 34 -22.21 1.51 23.57
C PRO A 34 -23.25 0.84 22.67
N VAL A 35 -24.45 0.62 23.21
CA VAL A 35 -25.64 0.29 22.40
C VAL A 35 -26.07 1.58 21.70
N GLY A 36 -25.30 1.97 20.70
CA GLY A 36 -25.65 2.98 19.72
C GLY A 36 -26.27 2.29 18.52
N ARG A 37 -27.43 2.77 18.07
CA ARG A 37 -28.14 2.24 16.90
C ARG A 37 -27.18 2.12 15.71
N SER A 38 -26.82 0.89 15.39
CA SER A 38 -26.30 0.50 14.08
C SER A 38 -27.39 0.81 13.06
N GLY A 39 -27.38 2.00 12.48
CA GLY A 39 -27.76 2.09 11.08
C GLY A 39 -26.86 1.08 10.37
N ALA A 40 -27.45 0.06 9.74
CA ALA A 40 -26.72 -0.95 9.00
C ALA A 40 -26.07 -0.29 7.77
N GLY A 41 -25.03 0.51 8.01
CA GLY A 41 -24.06 0.88 7.02
C GLY A 41 -23.32 -0.40 6.68
N ALA A 42 -23.45 -0.84 5.43
CA ALA A 42 -22.74 -2.01 4.96
C ALA A 42 -21.26 -1.87 5.32
N ILE A 43 -20.69 -2.90 5.97
CA ILE A 43 -19.28 -2.91 6.35
C ILE A 43 -18.47 -2.78 5.05
N PRO A 44 -17.66 -1.73 4.87
CA PRO A 44 -16.87 -1.59 3.65
C PRO A 44 -15.85 -2.73 3.57
N TRP A 45 -15.59 -3.21 2.36
CA TRP A 45 -14.47 -4.11 2.12
C TRP A 45 -13.21 -3.27 2.02
N LEU A 46 -12.16 -3.72 2.72
CA LEU A 46 -10.86 -3.08 2.68
C LEU A 46 -9.93 -3.84 1.73
N THR A 47 -9.24 -3.11 0.87
CA THR A 47 -8.15 -3.63 0.02
C THR A 47 -6.91 -2.76 0.16
N GLY A 48 -5.76 -3.27 -0.28
CA GLY A 48 -4.50 -2.54 -0.19
C GLY A 48 -4.13 -2.11 1.23
N LEU A 49 -4.59 -2.86 2.25
CA LEU A 49 -4.32 -2.55 3.65
C LEU A 49 -2.81 -2.57 3.91
N ARG A 50 -2.27 -1.45 4.42
CA ARG A 50 -0.89 -1.35 4.90
C ARG A 50 -0.87 -0.64 6.25
N MET A 51 -0.50 -1.37 7.29
CA MET A 51 -0.11 -0.78 8.57
C MET A 51 1.32 -0.26 8.46
N VAL A 52 1.51 1.04 8.68
CA VAL A 52 2.81 1.73 8.58
C VAL A 52 3.46 1.89 9.95
N THR A 53 2.65 1.86 11.01
CA THR A 53 3.08 1.66 12.40
C THR A 53 2.12 0.67 13.07
N PRO A 54 2.35 0.25 14.33
CA PRO A 54 1.41 -0.62 15.04
C PRO A 54 0.00 -0.03 15.20
N SER A 55 -0.16 1.30 15.14
CA SER A 55 -1.45 1.98 15.31
C SER A 55 -1.94 2.71 14.06
N ILE A 56 -1.05 3.09 13.14
CA ILE A 56 -1.39 3.86 11.94
C ILE A 56 -1.38 2.94 10.73
N GLY A 57 -2.43 3.01 9.92
CA GLY A 57 -2.53 2.27 8.68
C GLY A 57 -3.42 2.94 7.65
N TRP A 58 -3.25 2.52 6.41
CA TRP A 58 -3.97 2.99 5.24
C TRP A 58 -4.63 1.81 4.54
N ALA A 59 -5.76 2.06 3.89
CA ALA A 59 -6.40 1.08 3.01
C ALA A 59 -7.26 1.80 1.96
N LEU A 60 -7.78 1.02 1.03
CA LEU A 60 -8.88 1.41 0.15
C LEU A 60 -10.17 0.80 0.66
N ALA A 61 -11.19 1.62 0.90
CA ALA A 61 -12.53 1.16 1.26
C ALA A 61 -13.45 1.22 0.04
N GLY A 62 -14.01 0.08 -0.33
CA GLY A 62 -15.07 0.01 -1.32
C GLY A 62 -16.42 -0.35 -0.68
N ARG A 63 -17.50 -0.24 -1.47
CA ARG A 63 -18.85 -0.60 -1.01
C ARG A 63 -19.03 -2.12 -0.97
N ALA A 64 -19.68 -2.65 0.05
CA ALA A 64 -19.86 -4.10 0.25
C ALA A 64 -20.53 -4.85 -0.92
N ASP A 65 -21.32 -4.13 -1.73
CA ASP A 65 -21.98 -4.65 -2.93
C ASP A 65 -21.06 -4.72 -4.16
N GLY A 66 -19.78 -4.37 -4.01
CA GLY A 66 -18.79 -4.29 -5.09
C GLY A 66 -19.04 -3.13 -6.07
N SER A 67 -20.04 -2.29 -5.81
CA SER A 67 -20.36 -1.13 -6.64
C SER A 67 -19.55 0.09 -6.23
N GLY A 68 -19.41 1.04 -7.14
CA GLY A 68 -18.74 2.30 -6.88
C GLY A 68 -17.22 2.20 -6.77
N LEU A 69 -16.59 3.36 -6.63
CA LEU A 69 -15.14 3.50 -6.56
C LEU A 69 -14.65 3.31 -5.12
N SER A 70 -13.47 2.72 -4.98
CA SER A 70 -12.80 2.67 -3.68
C SER A 70 -12.24 4.04 -3.32
N HIS A 71 -12.24 4.39 -2.03
CA HIS A 71 -11.65 5.64 -1.52
C HIS A 71 -10.58 5.34 -0.47
N PRO A 72 -9.55 6.19 -0.34
CA PRO A 72 -8.54 6.00 0.69
C PRO A 72 -9.15 6.20 2.08
N VAL A 73 -8.81 5.30 2.98
CA VAL A 73 -9.16 5.36 4.40
C VAL A 73 -7.91 5.21 5.26
N ARG A 74 -7.94 5.79 6.46
CA ARG A 74 -6.83 5.73 7.42
C ARG A 74 -7.32 5.42 8.81
N THR A 75 -6.54 4.61 9.51
CA THR A 75 -6.69 4.31 10.94
C THR A 75 -5.54 4.93 11.74
N THR A 76 -5.81 5.28 12.99
CA THR A 76 -4.81 5.74 13.97
C THR A 76 -4.87 4.97 15.29
N ASP A 77 -5.71 3.94 15.33
CA ASP A 77 -6.04 3.14 16.51
C ASP A 77 -6.01 1.64 16.20
N ALA A 78 -5.01 1.22 15.42
CA ALA A 78 -4.73 -0.18 15.09
C ALA A 78 -5.89 -0.89 14.35
N GLY A 79 -6.62 -0.14 13.53
CA GLY A 79 -7.71 -0.66 12.71
C GLY A 79 -9.06 -0.77 13.43
N ALA A 80 -9.18 -0.24 14.66
CA ALA A 80 -10.45 -0.19 15.37
C ALA A 80 -11.44 0.76 14.66
N HIS A 81 -10.96 1.90 14.17
CA HIS A 81 -11.73 2.83 13.36
C HIS A 81 -10.96 3.24 12.10
N TRP A 82 -11.71 3.37 11.00
CA TRP A 82 -11.22 3.79 9.69
C TRP A 82 -11.96 5.04 9.25
N ASN A 83 -11.21 6.11 8.96
CA ASN A 83 -11.77 7.38 8.52
C ASN A 83 -11.49 7.60 7.03
N ALA A 84 -12.50 8.02 6.27
CA ALA A 84 -12.35 8.38 4.87
C ALA A 84 -11.46 9.62 4.71
N ILE A 85 -10.54 9.55 3.75
CA ILE A 85 -9.71 10.67 3.34
C ILE A 85 -10.27 11.22 2.03
N ALA A 86 -10.56 12.51 2.01
CA ALA A 86 -11.05 13.17 0.81
C ALA A 86 -9.92 13.34 -0.20
N LEU A 87 -10.15 12.90 -1.43
CA LEU A 87 -9.34 13.28 -2.59
C LEU A 87 -9.79 14.65 -3.13
N PRO A 88 -8.93 15.34 -3.90
CA PRO A 88 -9.32 16.56 -4.60
C PRO A 88 -10.64 16.39 -5.37
N PRO A 89 -11.58 17.36 -5.31
CA PRO A 89 -12.93 17.24 -5.91
C PRO A 89 -12.92 16.96 -7.43
N ASP A 90 -11.89 17.41 -8.14
CA ASP A 90 -11.76 17.18 -9.58
C ASP A 90 -11.47 15.70 -9.90
N LEU A 91 -11.18 14.90 -8.86
CA LEU A 91 -10.91 13.47 -8.91
C LEU A 91 -12.06 12.66 -8.28
N LEU A 92 -13.32 13.12 -8.37
CA LEU A 92 -14.50 12.42 -7.83
C LEU A 92 -15.11 11.36 -8.76
N SER A 93 -14.65 11.27 -10.01
CA SER A 93 -15.05 10.27 -11.02
C SER A 93 -13.98 9.26 -11.52
N PRO A 94 -12.71 9.25 -11.08
CA PRO A 94 -11.68 8.39 -11.64
C PRO A 94 -11.55 7.06 -10.89
N ASN A 95 -11.12 6.03 -11.61
CA ASN A 95 -10.84 4.74 -11.01
C ASN A 95 -9.51 4.81 -10.23
N LEU A 96 -9.53 4.53 -8.92
CA LEU A 96 -8.29 4.35 -8.16
C LEU A 96 -7.66 3.03 -8.61
N VAL A 97 -6.50 3.13 -9.25
CA VAL A 97 -5.92 1.99 -9.95
C VAL A 97 -4.82 1.32 -9.13
N ALA A 98 -4.00 2.13 -8.46
CA ALA A 98 -2.91 1.63 -7.64
C ALA A 98 -2.60 2.60 -6.50
N THR A 99 -2.09 2.06 -5.39
CA THR A 99 -1.73 2.84 -4.20
C THR A 99 -0.36 2.41 -3.68
N ASP A 100 0.39 3.38 -3.17
CA ASP A 100 1.62 3.17 -2.42
C ASP A 100 1.56 3.90 -1.07
N PHE A 101 1.24 3.09 -0.08
CA PHE A 101 1.30 3.21 1.38
C PHE A 101 2.53 3.75 2.13
N HIS A 102 3.49 4.50 1.59
CA HIS A 102 4.87 4.51 2.14
C HIS A 102 5.08 4.73 3.66
N ASP A 103 4.42 5.71 4.29
CA ASP A 103 4.51 5.93 5.74
C ASP A 103 3.24 6.60 6.30
N ALA A 104 3.31 7.16 7.52
CA ALA A 104 2.17 7.79 8.17
C ALA A 104 1.68 9.06 7.46
N ASP A 105 2.59 9.74 6.76
CA ASP A 105 2.38 11.06 6.16
C ASP A 105 2.44 11.01 4.63
N HIS A 106 3.19 10.08 4.05
CA HIS A 106 3.40 9.95 2.61
C HIS A 106 2.59 8.81 2.00
N ALA A 107 1.84 9.15 0.95
CA ALA A 107 1.17 8.18 0.09
C ALA A 107 1.11 8.66 -1.36
N TRP A 108 1.10 7.70 -2.30
CA TRP A 108 0.89 7.93 -3.72
C TRP A 108 -0.27 7.11 -4.24
N ILE A 109 -1.06 7.66 -5.14
CA ILE A 109 -2.22 7.01 -5.74
C ILE A 109 -2.18 7.28 -7.24
N ALA A 110 -2.18 6.21 -8.03
CA ALA A 110 -2.41 6.29 -9.47
C ALA A 110 -3.91 6.33 -9.74
N VAL A 111 -4.33 7.33 -10.49
CA VAL A 111 -5.74 7.64 -10.73
C VAL A 111 -5.97 7.66 -12.24
N ALA A 112 -6.83 6.75 -12.72
CA ALA A 112 -7.20 6.66 -14.12
C ALA A 112 -8.28 7.68 -14.46
N LEU A 113 -8.00 8.54 -15.44
CA LEU A 113 -8.93 9.52 -15.98
C LEU A 113 -9.81 8.95 -17.11
N GLY A 114 -9.52 7.73 -17.56
CA GLY A 114 -10.28 7.00 -18.58
C GLY A 114 -9.41 6.53 -19.74
N ALA A 115 -9.97 5.60 -20.53
CA ALA A 115 -9.33 5.05 -21.71
C ALA A 115 -9.59 5.93 -22.95
N GLU A 116 -8.57 6.08 -23.79
CA GLU A 116 -8.75 6.58 -25.14
C GLU A 116 -9.36 5.47 -26.00
N SER A 117 -10.56 5.73 -26.54
CA SER A 117 -11.49 4.73 -27.10
C SER A 117 -10.94 3.87 -28.25
N THR A 118 -9.76 4.17 -28.78
CA THR A 118 -9.16 3.50 -29.93
C THR A 118 -7.69 3.09 -29.75
N ALA A 119 -7.02 3.49 -28.67
CA ALA A 119 -5.56 3.44 -28.60
C ALA A 119 -4.96 2.38 -27.64
N SER A 120 -5.78 1.57 -26.96
CA SER A 120 -5.30 0.72 -25.85
C SER A 120 -4.50 1.51 -24.79
N ARG A 121 -4.76 2.82 -24.67
CA ARG A 121 -4.07 3.75 -23.78
C ARG A 121 -5.04 4.31 -22.77
N GLU A 122 -4.54 4.50 -21.56
CA GLU A 122 -5.25 5.12 -20.46
C GLU A 122 -4.55 6.42 -20.06
N ALA A 123 -5.34 7.44 -19.80
CA ALA A 123 -4.87 8.67 -19.21
C ALA A 123 -4.80 8.52 -17.69
N ALA A 124 -3.68 8.88 -17.07
CA ALA A 124 -3.53 8.81 -15.64
C ALA A 124 -2.94 10.11 -15.05
N VAL A 125 -3.20 10.31 -13.77
CA VAL A 125 -2.48 11.26 -12.92
C VAL A 125 -1.98 10.51 -11.68
N VAL A 126 -0.94 11.04 -11.05
CA VAL A 126 -0.53 10.62 -9.71
C VAL A 126 -0.96 11.69 -8.72
N VAL A 127 -1.61 11.23 -7.66
CA VAL A 127 -1.96 12.06 -6.51
C VAL A 127 -1.06 11.65 -5.35
N SER A 128 -0.49 12.61 -4.65
CA SER A 128 0.38 12.33 -3.51
C SER A 128 0.09 13.25 -2.33
N THR A 129 0.31 12.74 -1.12
CA THR A 129 0.25 13.49 0.13
C THR A 129 1.57 13.39 0.87
N ARG A 130 1.83 14.36 1.75
CA ARG A 130 3.00 14.42 2.62
C ARG A 130 2.61 14.75 4.07
N ASP A 131 1.33 14.70 4.38
CA ASP A 131 0.73 15.10 5.66
C ASP A 131 -0.46 14.23 6.06
N GLY A 132 -0.43 12.95 5.67
CA GLY A 132 -1.42 11.98 6.11
C GLY A 132 -2.77 12.14 5.42
N GLY A 133 -2.79 12.77 4.24
CA GLY A 133 -3.98 12.99 3.43
C GLY A 133 -4.75 14.26 3.77
N ALA A 134 -4.16 15.17 4.55
CA ALA A 134 -4.75 16.47 4.82
C ALA A 134 -4.71 17.37 3.58
N HIS A 135 -3.60 17.31 2.84
CA HIS A 135 -3.44 17.97 1.55
C HIS A 135 -2.89 16.98 0.51
N TRP A 136 -3.31 17.20 -0.73
CA TRP A 136 -2.94 16.37 -1.88
C TRP A 136 -2.36 17.24 -2.99
N SER A 137 -1.27 16.76 -3.59
CA SER A 137 -0.68 17.29 -4.82
C SER A 137 -1.05 16.39 -5.99
N VAL A 138 -1.42 16.98 -7.12
CA VAL A 138 -1.78 16.28 -8.35
C VAL A 138 -0.72 16.56 -9.41
N THR A 139 -0.21 15.52 -10.06
CA THR A 139 0.74 15.67 -11.18
C THR A 139 0.02 16.08 -12.46
N PRO A 140 0.75 16.58 -13.47
CA PRO A 140 0.25 16.61 -14.84
C PRO A 140 -0.24 15.23 -15.29
N ARG A 141 -1.19 15.23 -16.23
CA ARG A 141 -1.65 14.01 -16.91
C ARG A 141 -0.51 13.40 -17.70
N PHE A 142 -0.41 12.08 -17.68
CA PHE A 142 0.46 11.29 -18.53
C PHE A 142 -0.31 10.10 -19.12
N ASP A 143 0.15 9.61 -20.27
CA ASP A 143 -0.48 8.49 -20.96
C ASP A 143 0.24 7.19 -20.60
N VAL A 144 -0.57 6.16 -20.35
CA VAL A 144 -0.15 4.81 -20.02
C VAL A 144 -0.57 3.88 -21.16
N ASP A 145 0.38 3.16 -21.74
CA ASP A 145 0.12 2.08 -22.68
C ASP A 145 -0.46 0.89 -21.90
N GLY A 146 -1.72 0.55 -22.18
CA GLY A 146 -2.49 -0.44 -21.44
C GLY A 146 -3.27 0.18 -20.27
N MET A 147 -3.19 -0.47 -19.11
CA MET A 147 -3.75 0.03 -17.85
C MET A 147 -2.67 0.05 -16.78
N ALA A 148 -2.66 1.11 -15.95
CA ALA A 148 -1.82 1.10 -14.76
C ALA A 148 -2.27 -0.06 -13.84
N MET A 149 -1.34 -0.74 -13.18
CA MET A 149 -1.67 -1.84 -12.26
C MET A 149 -1.04 -1.64 -10.90
N HIS A 150 0.18 -1.11 -10.86
CA HIS A 150 0.90 -0.84 -9.64
C HIS A 150 1.65 0.48 -9.73
N ILE A 151 1.84 1.11 -8.58
CA ILE A 151 2.67 2.29 -8.40
C ILE A 151 3.58 2.04 -7.20
N GLN A 152 4.82 2.52 -7.27
CA GLN A 152 5.76 2.46 -6.16
C GLN A 152 6.68 3.66 -6.19
N PHE A 153 6.84 4.33 -5.05
CA PHE A 153 7.84 5.36 -4.81
C PHE A 153 8.80 4.87 -3.74
N ILE A 154 10.11 4.99 -4.02
CA ILE A 154 11.16 4.65 -3.04
C ILE A 154 11.58 5.86 -2.21
N ASP A 155 11.31 7.06 -2.75
CA ASP A 155 11.49 8.36 -2.11
C ASP A 155 10.51 9.35 -2.74
N PRO A 156 10.40 10.59 -2.25
CA PRO A 156 9.41 11.54 -2.74
C PRO A 156 9.52 11.96 -4.22
N THR A 157 10.62 11.61 -4.88
CA THR A 157 10.93 12.02 -6.27
C THR A 157 11.04 10.86 -7.23
N HIS A 158 11.46 9.68 -6.77
CA HIS A 158 11.68 8.50 -7.60
C HIS A 158 10.56 7.49 -7.46
N GLY A 159 9.87 7.23 -8.58
CA GLY A 159 8.77 6.29 -8.61
C GLY A 159 8.63 5.56 -9.93
N TRP A 160 7.83 4.51 -9.90
CA TRP A 160 7.52 3.65 -11.03
C TRP A 160 6.03 3.38 -11.12
N VAL A 161 5.53 3.29 -12.36
CA VAL A 161 4.19 2.78 -12.67
C VAL A 161 4.37 1.56 -13.55
N PHE A 162 3.79 0.44 -13.11
CA PHE A 162 3.74 -0.80 -13.85
C PHE A 162 2.41 -0.86 -14.60
N ALA A 163 2.48 -0.98 -15.92
CA ALA A 163 1.31 -1.04 -16.79
C ALA A 163 1.21 -2.40 -17.48
N GLY A 164 0.03 -2.99 -17.41
CA GLY A 164 -0.30 -4.26 -18.06
C GLY A 164 -1.22 -4.06 -19.27
N PRO A 165 -1.39 -5.08 -20.12
CA PRO A 165 -2.27 -5.00 -21.28
C PRO A 165 -3.72 -4.74 -20.86
N SER A 166 -4.42 -3.85 -21.57
CA SER A 166 -5.84 -3.56 -21.33
C SER A 166 -6.75 -4.55 -22.07
N ALA A 167 -7.98 -4.75 -21.59
CA ALA A 167 -8.93 -5.73 -22.16
C ALA A 167 -9.35 -5.45 -23.63
N GLY A 168 -9.08 -4.24 -24.14
CA GLY A 168 -9.29 -3.85 -25.55
C GLY A 168 -8.01 -3.84 -26.39
N GLY A 169 -6.88 -4.30 -25.83
CA GLY A 169 -5.60 -4.39 -26.53
C GLY A 169 -5.66 -5.31 -27.75
N ALA A 170 -4.79 -5.05 -28.73
CA ALA A 170 -4.59 -5.96 -29.86
C ALA A 170 -4.33 -7.39 -29.32
N ILE A 171 -5.08 -8.37 -29.81
CA ILE A 171 -4.91 -9.79 -29.46
C ILE A 171 -3.42 -10.15 -29.65
N GLY A 172 -2.74 -10.52 -28.56
CA GLY A 172 -1.30 -10.84 -28.57
C GLY A 172 -0.37 -9.78 -27.98
N SER A 173 -0.89 -8.60 -27.60
CA SER A 173 -0.14 -7.65 -26.76
C SER A 173 -0.11 -8.16 -25.32
N GLN A 174 0.98 -8.80 -24.92
CA GLN A 174 1.22 -9.27 -23.54
C GLN A 174 2.22 -8.39 -22.80
N ASP A 175 2.68 -7.34 -23.47
CA ASP A 175 3.90 -6.70 -23.05
C ASP A 175 3.58 -5.68 -21.96
N THR A 176 4.20 -5.87 -20.81
CA THR A 176 4.16 -4.93 -19.70
C THR A 176 5.05 -3.74 -20.01
N THR A 177 4.58 -2.52 -19.69
CA THR A 177 5.38 -1.31 -19.78
C THR A 177 5.72 -0.78 -18.38
N LEU A 178 6.98 -0.41 -18.17
CA LEU A 178 7.44 0.19 -16.92
C LEU A 178 7.77 1.67 -17.14
N TYR A 179 6.99 2.53 -16.52
CA TYR A 179 7.24 3.97 -16.48
C TYR A 179 8.04 4.32 -15.23
N ARG A 180 8.94 5.29 -15.35
CA ARG A 180 9.76 5.82 -14.27
C ARG A 180 9.67 7.34 -14.22
N THR A 181 9.61 7.89 -13.02
CA THR A 181 9.81 9.30 -12.73
C THR A 181 11.01 9.50 -11.81
N VAL A 182 11.62 10.69 -11.89
CA VAL A 182 12.69 11.16 -11.00
C VAL A 182 12.39 12.54 -10.42
N ASP A 183 11.16 13.03 -10.65
CA ASP A 183 10.72 14.38 -10.32
C ASP A 183 9.30 14.38 -9.72
N ALA A 184 9.00 13.37 -8.90
CA ALA A 184 7.73 13.23 -8.18
C ALA A 184 6.51 13.07 -9.11
N GLY A 185 6.72 12.46 -10.27
CA GLY A 185 5.67 12.20 -11.26
C GLY A 185 5.32 13.40 -12.13
N GLN A 186 6.10 14.48 -12.10
CA GLN A 186 5.91 15.60 -13.03
C GLN A 186 6.17 15.18 -14.47
N HIS A 187 7.17 14.32 -14.67
CA HIS A 187 7.45 13.69 -15.95
C HIS A 187 7.66 12.18 -15.79
N TRP A 188 7.10 11.42 -16.74
CA TRP A 188 7.22 9.96 -16.81
C TRP A 188 7.97 9.57 -18.07
N GLN A 189 8.97 8.71 -17.90
CA GLN A 189 9.76 8.14 -18.99
C GLN A 189 9.55 6.64 -19.02
N VAL A 190 9.40 6.08 -20.23
CA VAL A 190 9.36 4.63 -20.40
C VAL A 190 10.76 4.09 -20.14
N SER A 191 10.93 3.37 -19.04
CA SER A 191 12.18 2.71 -18.70
C SER A 191 12.38 1.41 -19.50
N LYS A 192 11.28 0.80 -19.95
CA LYS A 192 11.24 -0.36 -20.84
C LYS A 192 9.98 -0.33 -21.71
N PRO A 193 10.08 -0.15 -23.04
CA PRO A 193 8.95 -0.38 -23.93
C PRO A 193 8.80 -1.87 -24.21
N SER A 194 7.56 -2.32 -24.26
CA SER A 194 7.09 -3.65 -24.65
C SER A 194 7.90 -4.34 -25.76
N SER A 195 8.29 -3.59 -26.79
CA SER A 195 8.87 -4.12 -28.02
C SER A 195 10.39 -4.38 -28.00
N GLN A 196 11.15 -3.95 -26.98
CA GLN A 196 12.63 -3.96 -27.04
C GLN A 196 13.32 -5.21 -26.46
N VAL A 197 12.58 -6.16 -25.88
CA VAL A 197 13.18 -7.37 -25.25
C VAL A 197 13.20 -8.59 -26.19
N ARG A 198 12.41 -8.58 -27.27
CA ARG A 198 12.26 -9.75 -28.17
C ARG A 198 13.52 -10.10 -29.00
N GLY A 199 14.63 -9.36 -28.86
CA GLY A 199 15.85 -9.61 -29.65
C GLY A 199 17.19 -9.10 -29.10
N ASN A 200 17.27 -8.60 -27.86
CA ASN A 200 18.53 -8.05 -27.33
C ASN A 200 19.25 -9.04 -26.41
N THR A 201 20.33 -9.64 -26.90
CA THR A 201 21.17 -10.61 -26.17
C THR A 201 22.09 -9.99 -25.11
N ALA A 202 22.16 -8.66 -25.01
CA ALA A 202 23.06 -7.96 -24.09
C ALA A 202 22.48 -7.74 -22.68
N ILE A 203 21.21 -8.08 -22.42
CA ILE A 203 20.56 -7.88 -21.11
C ILE A 203 20.52 -9.20 -20.32
N ALA A 204 21.40 -9.31 -19.32
CA ALA A 204 21.39 -10.39 -18.33
C ALA A 204 20.50 -10.02 -17.13
N GLY A 205 19.55 -10.90 -16.78
CA GLY A 205 18.60 -10.71 -15.68
C GLY A 205 17.19 -10.36 -16.17
N ARG A 206 16.40 -11.38 -16.48
CA ARG A 206 15.00 -11.22 -16.93
C ARG A 206 14.07 -11.18 -15.73
N LEU A 207 13.10 -10.25 -15.73
CA LEU A 207 11.84 -10.46 -15.03
C LEU A 207 11.00 -11.39 -15.93
N PRO A 208 10.41 -12.49 -15.43
CA PRO A 208 9.55 -13.34 -16.25
C PRO A 208 8.28 -12.57 -16.65
N GLU A 209 8.06 -12.41 -17.96
CA GLU A 209 6.92 -11.64 -18.51
C GLU A 209 5.67 -12.52 -18.75
N ALA A 210 5.80 -13.85 -18.62
CA ALA A 210 4.68 -14.79 -18.64
C ALA A 210 5.07 -16.11 -17.94
N CYS A 211 4.07 -16.85 -17.44
CA CYS A 211 4.26 -18.27 -17.15
C CYS A 211 4.61 -19.00 -18.47
N PRO A 212 5.62 -19.89 -18.50
CA PRO A 212 5.81 -20.77 -19.63
C PRO A 212 4.52 -21.56 -19.80
N MET A 213 3.83 -21.38 -20.93
CA MET A 213 2.60 -22.08 -21.27
C MET A 213 2.78 -23.58 -21.03
N GLY A 214 2.09 -24.11 -20.01
CA GLY A 214 1.74 -25.52 -19.93
C GLY A 214 0.51 -25.74 -20.82
N GLY A 215 0.62 -26.67 -21.76
CA GLY A 215 -0.42 -26.98 -22.75
C GLY A 215 -1.63 -27.73 -22.19
#